data_AF-A0AAU3JKV4-F1
#
_entry.id   AF-A0AAU3JKV4-F1
#
_cell.length_a   1.000
_cell.length_b   1.000
_cell.length_c   1.000
_cell.angle_alpha   90.00
_cell.angle_beta   90.00
_cell.angle_gamma   90.00
#
_symmetry.space_group_name_H-M   'P 1'
#
loop_
_entity.id
_entity.type
_entity.pdbx_description
1 polymer ?
#
loop_
_entity_poly.entity_id
_entity_poly.type
_entity_poly.pdbx_seq_one_letter_code
_entity_poly.pdbx_strand_id
1 'polypeptide(L)'
;MGEDWAGDDECREVTGVPDETGFATKPQLAGDMLAAAHAAGIRNAWVAADEVYGGSALRRRIRTLGYGYAIAVPASHRVTTPGGGKEKVTALLQRVPTRAWMR
;
A
#
# COMPACT_ATOMS: atom_id res chain seq x y z
N MET A 1 -5.31 8.39 -15.84
CA MET A 1 -4.83 7.33 -16.75
C MET A 1 -5.20 6.00 -16.10
N GLY A 2 -6.09 5.24 -16.73
CA GLY A 2 -6.73 4.06 -16.15
C GLY A 2 -6.55 2.83 -17.05
N GLU A 3 -7.28 1.75 -16.75
CA GLU A 3 -7.24 0.48 -17.49
C GLU A 3 -7.56 0.65 -18.98
N ASP A 4 -8.55 1.48 -19.29
CA ASP A 4 -8.99 1.80 -20.65
C ASP A 4 -7.86 2.40 -21.50
N TRP A 5 -7.17 3.42 -20.98
CA TRP A 5 -6.02 4.01 -21.64
C TRP A 5 -4.84 3.03 -21.75
N ALA A 6 -4.62 2.19 -20.74
CA ALA A 6 -3.53 1.22 -20.76
C ALA A 6 -3.78 0.04 -21.70
N GLY A 7 -5.02 -0.20 -22.12
CA GLY A 7 -5.39 -1.22 -23.10
C GLY A 7 -5.50 -0.69 -24.53
N ASP A 8 -5.39 0.61 -24.75
CA ASP A 8 -5.48 1.24 -26.06
C ASP A 8 -4.20 1.01 -26.88
N ASP A 9 -4.32 0.27 -27.98
CA ASP A 9 -3.20 -0.08 -28.88
C ASP A 9 -2.49 1.15 -29.44
N GLU A 10 -3.24 2.20 -29.82
CA GLU A 10 -2.66 3.44 -30.35
C GLU A 10 -1.82 4.16 -29.29
N CYS A 11 -2.34 4.30 -28.06
CA CYS A 11 -1.59 4.86 -26.94
C CYS A 11 -0.35 4.02 -26.60
N ARG A 12 -0.44 2.69 -26.65
CA ARG A 12 0.69 1.79 -26.40
C ARG A 12 1.79 1.91 -27.45
N GLU A 13 1.41 1.97 -28.73
CA GLU A 13 2.36 2.13 -29.83
C GLU A 13 3.10 3.47 -29.72
N VAL A 14 2.36 4.56 -29.47
CA VAL A 14 2.93 5.91 -29.34
C VAL A 14 3.86 6.04 -28.12
N THR A 15 3.58 5.32 -27.03
CA THR A 15 4.37 5.39 -25.79
C THR A 15 5.45 4.31 -25.68
N GLY A 16 5.50 3.37 -26.63
CA GLY A 16 6.49 2.29 -26.67
C GLY A 16 6.34 1.28 -25.53
N VAL A 17 5.12 1.06 -25.03
CA VAL A 17 4.85 0.07 -23.97
C VAL A 17 4.83 -1.33 -24.59
N PRO A 18 5.66 -2.29 -24.13
CA PRO A 18 5.65 -3.66 -24.64
C PRO A 18 4.30 -4.36 -24.42
N ASP A 19 3.89 -5.22 -25.36
CA ASP A 19 2.59 -5.94 -25.33
C ASP A 19 2.40 -6.79 -24.08
N GLU A 20 3.48 -7.33 -23.53
CA GLU A 20 3.48 -8.10 -22.28
C GLU A 20 3.19 -7.25 -21.04
N THR A 21 3.24 -5.93 -21.13
CA THR A 21 3.04 -5.00 -20.02
C THR A 21 1.54 -4.72 -19.82
N GLY A 22 0.94 -5.48 -18.90
CA GLY A 22 -0.45 -5.26 -18.46
C GLY A 22 -0.62 -4.06 -17.53
N PHE A 23 -1.87 -3.61 -17.38
CA PHE A 23 -2.22 -2.58 -16.39
C PHE A 23 -1.94 -3.06 -14.96
N ALA A 24 -1.40 -2.17 -14.14
CA ALA A 24 -1.27 -2.36 -12.71
C ALA A 24 -1.63 -1.08 -11.96
N THR A 25 -2.43 -1.22 -10.91
CA THR A 25 -2.73 -0.11 -10.00
C THR A 25 -1.47 0.34 -9.26
N LYS A 26 -1.47 1.59 -8.77
CA LYS A 26 -0.34 2.12 -7.98
C LYS A 26 0.09 1.18 -6.83
N PRO A 27 -0.83 0.61 -6.02
CA PRO A 27 -0.42 -0.31 -4.96
C PRO A 27 0.16 -1.64 -5.45
N GLN A 28 -0.27 -2.13 -6.62
CA GLN A 28 0.31 -3.32 -7.24
C GLN A 28 1.75 -3.04 -7.68
N LEU A 29 1.96 -1.96 -8.44
CA LEU A 29 3.29 -1.52 -8.87
C LEU A 29 4.24 -1.33 -7.67
N ALA A 30 3.79 -0.65 -6.61
CA ALA A 30 4.60 -0.48 -5.40
C ALA A 30 4.98 -1.84 -4.76
N GLY A 31 4.05 -2.80 -4.74
CA GLY A 31 4.32 -4.14 -4.23
C GLY A 31 5.35 -4.91 -5.05
N ASP A 32 5.32 -4.76 -6.37
CA ASP A 32 6.27 -5.40 -7.29
C ASP A 32 7.66 -4.76 -7.20
N MET A 33 7.72 -3.43 -7.13
CA MET A 33 8.97 -2.69 -6.89
C MET A 33 9.63 -3.09 -5.56
N LEU A 34 8.85 -3.25 -4.49
CA LEU A 34 9.38 -3.70 -3.20
C LEU A 34 9.89 -5.14 -3.24
N ALA A 35 9.21 -6.03 -3.97
CA ALA A 35 9.68 -7.40 -4.14
C ALA A 35 10.97 -7.46 -4.96
N ALA A 36 11.07 -6.67 -6.03
CA ALA A 36 12.28 -6.55 -6.84
C ALA A 36 13.45 -5.99 -6.02
N ALA A 37 13.22 -4.94 -5.22
CA ALA A 37 14.22 -4.39 -4.32
C ALA A 37 14.70 -5.43 -3.30
N HIS A 38 13.77 -6.17 -2.70
CA HIS A 38 14.10 -7.26 -1.77
C HIS A 38 14.96 -8.34 -2.44
N ALA A 39 14.58 -8.79 -3.63
CA ALA A 39 15.33 -9.79 -4.40
C ALA A 39 16.74 -9.30 -4.80
N ALA A 40 16.89 -8.00 -5.05
CA ALA A 40 18.18 -7.35 -5.30
C ALA A 40 19.03 -7.15 -4.02
N GLY A 41 18.57 -7.63 -2.85
CA GLY A 41 19.28 -7.51 -1.59
C GLY A 41 19.13 -6.15 -0.90
N ILE A 42 18.24 -5.29 -1.39
CA ILE A 42 17.98 -3.98 -0.81
C ILE A 42 17.16 -4.15 0.48
N ARG A 43 17.86 -4.16 1.61
CA ARG A 43 17.26 -4.20 2.95
C ARG A 43 17.00 -2.79 3.45
N ASN A 44 16.00 -2.12 2.87
CA ASN A 44 15.47 -0.88 3.44
C ASN A 44 14.86 -1.19 4.82
N ALA A 45 15.05 -0.33 5.82
CA ALA A 45 14.46 -0.58 7.14
C ALA A 45 12.95 -0.26 7.17
N TRP A 46 12.48 0.69 6.34
CA TRP A 46 11.12 1.22 6.41
C TRP A 46 10.54 1.61 5.04
N VAL A 47 9.23 1.38 4.86
CA VAL A 47 8.42 1.86 3.73
C VAL A 47 7.44 2.91 4.22
N ALA A 48 7.44 4.08 3.59
CA ALA A 48 6.44 5.13 3.84
C ALA A 48 5.57 5.34 2.59
N ALA A 49 4.26 5.47 2.77
CA ALA A 49 3.34 5.71 1.65
C ALA A 49 2.05 6.43 2.09
N ASP A 50 1.39 7.09 1.15
CA ASP A 50 0.12 7.77 1.38
C ASP A 50 -1.09 6.82 1.44
N GLU A 51 -2.28 7.39 1.62
CA GLU A 51 -3.54 6.67 1.84
C GLU A 51 -3.91 5.72 0.68
N VAL A 52 -3.58 6.07 -0.56
CA VAL A 52 -3.88 5.23 -1.74
C VAL A 52 -3.16 3.88 -1.65
N TYR A 53 -2.02 3.85 -0.95
CA TYR A 53 -1.23 2.65 -0.67
C TYR A 53 -1.63 1.96 0.63
N GLY A 54 -2.53 2.56 1.41
CA GLY A 54 -3.05 2.05 2.67
C GLY A 54 -3.87 0.77 2.58
N GLY A 55 -4.03 0.19 1.39
CA GLY A 55 -4.72 -1.09 1.19
C GLY A 55 -4.10 -2.24 1.97
N SER A 56 -4.94 -3.18 2.44
CA SER A 56 -4.48 -4.30 3.28
C SER A 56 -3.52 -5.24 2.54
N ALA A 57 -3.62 -5.36 1.21
CA ALA A 57 -2.76 -6.23 0.40
C ALA A 57 -1.30 -5.76 0.41
N LEU A 58 -1.05 -4.48 0.14
CA LEU A 58 0.31 -3.91 0.11
C LEU A 58 0.96 -3.98 1.48
N ARG A 59 0.25 -3.63 2.56
CA ARG A 59 0.78 -3.74 3.93
C ARG A 59 1.11 -5.17 4.32
N ARG A 60 0.31 -6.16 3.90
CA ARG A 60 0.64 -7.58 4.10
C ARG A 60 1.93 -7.94 3.36
N ARG A 61 2.07 -7.53 2.10
CA ARG A 61 3.25 -7.81 1.27
C ARG A 61 4.53 -7.22 1.88
N ILE A 62 4.49 -5.96 2.31
CA ILE A 62 5.59 -5.29 3.03
C ILE A 62 6.01 -6.10 4.26
N ARG A 63 5.05 -6.52 5.08
CA ARG A 63 5.33 -7.34 6.28
C ARG A 63 5.95 -8.70 5.93
N THR A 64 5.46 -9.36 4.87
CA THR A 64 6.02 -10.64 4.39
C THR A 64 7.46 -10.49 3.92
N LEU A 65 7.82 -9.36 3.30
CA LEU A 65 9.18 -9.05 2.86
C LEU A 65 10.11 -8.61 4.01
N GLY A 66 9.60 -8.51 5.25
CA GLY A 66 10.38 -8.14 6.43
C GLY A 66 10.63 -6.63 6.59
N TYR A 67 9.93 -5.78 5.84
CA TYR A 67 10.05 -4.33 5.94
C TYR A 67 9.21 -3.77 7.10
N GLY A 68 9.75 -2.79 7.83
CA GLY A 68 8.95 -1.87 8.64
C GLY A 68 8.10 -0.95 7.75
N TYR A 69 7.00 -0.37 8.25
CA TYR A 69 6.24 0.60 7.47
C TYR A 69 5.46 1.64 8.28
N ALA A 70 5.31 2.81 7.68
CA ALA A 70 4.45 3.90 8.11
C ALA A 70 3.58 4.33 6.92
N ILE A 71 2.35 3.81 6.85
CA ILE A 71 1.45 4.04 5.71
C ILE A 71 0.16 4.68 6.21
N ALA A 72 -0.26 5.77 5.56
CA ALA A 72 -1.54 6.41 5.84
C ALA A 72 -2.69 5.47 5.46
N VAL A 73 -3.78 5.51 6.23
CA VAL A 73 -4.98 4.72 5.98
C VAL A 73 -6.20 5.62 5.96
N PRO A 74 -7.28 5.25 5.24
CA PRO A 74 -8.52 6.02 5.27
C PRO A 74 -9.03 6.15 6.70
N ALA A 75 -9.67 7.27 7.02
CA ALA A 75 -10.29 7.48 8.33
C ALA A 75 -11.33 6.38 8.67
N SER A 76 -11.93 5.78 7.65
CA SER A 76 -12.85 4.65 7.76
C SER A 76 -12.18 3.30 8.00
N HIS A 77 -10.84 3.24 8.03
CA HIS A 77 -10.10 2.00 8.24
C HIS A 77 -10.53 1.32 9.53
N ARG A 78 -10.64 -0.01 9.49
CA ARG A 78 -11.06 -0.81 10.65
C ARG A 78 -9.88 -1.61 11.17
N VAL A 79 -9.66 -1.54 12.47
CA VAL A 79 -8.61 -2.30 13.15
C VAL A 79 -9.25 -3.29 14.12
N THR A 80 -8.58 -4.43 14.30
CA THR A 80 -8.99 -5.43 15.29
C THR A 80 -8.54 -4.94 16.66
N THR A 81 -9.47 -4.81 17.60
CA THR A 81 -9.20 -4.43 18.98
C THR A 81 -8.77 -5.65 19.80
N PRO A 82 -8.17 -5.47 21.00
CA PRO A 82 -7.80 -6.60 21.86
C PRO A 82 -8.97 -7.53 22.22
N GLY A 83 -10.20 -7.02 22.20
CA GLY A 83 -11.43 -7.81 22.39
C GLY A 83 -11.91 -8.59 21.16
N GLY A 84 -11.13 -8.61 20.06
CA GLY A 84 -11.44 -9.34 18.83
C GLY A 84 -12.43 -8.64 17.89
N GLY A 85 -13.06 -7.55 18.33
CA GLY A 85 -13.95 -6.73 17.51
C GLY A 85 -13.21 -5.89 16.46
N LYS A 86 -13.87 -5.57 15.34
CA LYS A 86 -13.35 -4.61 14.35
C LYS A 86 -14.03 -3.25 14.50
N GLU A 87 -13.27 -2.25 14.92
CA GLU A 87 -13.76 -0.88 15.11
C GLU A 87 -13.10 0.08 14.11
N LYS A 88 -13.78 1.17 13.73
CA LYS A 88 -13.18 2.22 12.89
C LYS A 88 -12.11 2.96 13.68
N VAL A 89 -11.02 3.34 13.02
CA VAL A 89 -9.92 4.11 13.63
C VAL A 89 -10.42 5.40 14.25
N THR A 90 -11.33 6.11 13.60
CA THR A 90 -11.93 7.35 14.15
C THR A 90 -12.65 7.15 15.48
N ALA A 91 -13.39 6.03 15.64
CA ALA A 91 -14.07 5.71 16.89
C ALA A 91 -13.07 5.38 18.01
N LEU A 92 -11.96 4.72 17.66
CA LEU A 92 -10.89 4.42 18.62
C LEU A 92 -10.11 5.65 19.03
N LEU A 93 -9.85 6.59 18.11
CA LEU A 93 -9.13 7.83 18.40
C LEU A 93 -9.80 8.66 19.50
N GLN A 94 -11.14 8.63 19.59
CA GLN A 94 -11.88 9.30 20.67
C GLN A 94 -11.63 8.68 22.06
N ARG A 95 -11.15 7.43 22.11
CA ARG A 95 -10.90 6.67 23.34
C ARG A 95 -9.43 6.69 23.75
N VAL A 96 -8.53 7.20 22.91
CA VAL A 96 -7.10 7.28 23.20
C VAL A 96 -6.83 8.58 23.96
N PRO A 97 -6.37 8.53 25.22
CA PRO A 97 -5.97 9.74 25.94
C PRO A 97 -4.89 10.49 25.16
N THR A 98 -4.92 11.83 25.14
CA THR A 98 -3.93 12.66 24.43
C THR A 98 -2.49 12.35 24.86
N ARG A 99 -2.31 11.89 26.11
CA ARG A 99 -1.03 11.49 26.70
C ARG A 99 -0.59 10.05 26.42
N ALA A 100 -1.45 9.23 25.82
CA ALA A 100 -1.16 7.82 25.52
C ALA A 100 -0.40 7.63 24.19
N TRP A 101 -0.21 8.70 23.41
CA TRP A 101 0.69 8.70 22.28
C TRP A 101 2.14 8.79 22.80
N MET A 102 2.78 7.64 23.00
CA MET A 102 4.22 7.54 23.24
C MET A 102 4.89 6.84 22.07
N ARG A 103 6.07 7.35 21.71
CA ARG A 103 6.91 6.92 20.59
C ARG A 103 7.78 5.73 21.00
#